data_AF-A0A818HMX6-F1
#
_entry.id   AF-A0A818HMX6-F1
#
_cell.length_a   1.000
_cell.length_b   1.000
_cell.length_c   1.000
_cell.angle_alpha   90.00
_cell.angle_beta   90.00
_cell.angle_gamma   90.00
#
_symmetry.space_group_name_H-M   'P 1'
#
loop_
_entity.id
_entity.type
_entity.pdbx_description
1 polymer ?
#
loop_
_entity_poly.entity_id
_entity_poly.type
_entity_poly.pdbx_seq_one_letter_code
_entity_poly.pdbx_strand_id
1 'polypeptide(L)'
;MDYNSIVFREFTHESLRRIERYREEEAERIASERLQRQTIHEDDNDEHRSMKKSLKYESINSKLMPNKELAVGQTLPRILQNKFPIELIGKPIEEIDWYYRTEYAFVVINRNKTIFRFSSTSACFIFSPFNCFRHLAIRILTHSLFSTFVMITILTNCVFMTLKNVPETNEYVFTIIYTLEALTKCVARGFILEKHTFLRDPWNWLDFIVITLAYITFFVNLGKVAVLRTFRVLRALKTVAVVPGLKTIVDALIQSLICLRDVTVLSSFILSIFALVGLQLYMGVLRQKCVPTYESFLNNSNISNIGFNMSYETYLEEIKNESMLKYLFRSDFEVSWTFIICN
;
A
#
# COMPACT_ATOMS: atom_id res chain seq x y z
N MET A 1 -20.59 20.26 14.18
CA MET A 1 -19.88 21.38 13.53
C MET A 1 -20.93 22.23 12.85
N ASP A 2 -20.98 23.54 13.09
CA ASP A 2 -22.00 24.40 12.51
C ASP A 2 -21.59 24.89 11.11
N TYR A 3 -22.19 24.30 10.08
CA TYR A 3 -21.97 24.66 8.66
C TYR A 3 -22.28 26.13 8.35
N ASN A 4 -22.96 26.84 9.25
CA ASN A 4 -23.27 28.26 9.10
C ASN A 4 -22.12 29.21 9.43
N SER A 5 -21.10 28.74 10.15
CA SER A 5 -19.93 29.54 10.53
C SER A 5 -18.77 29.47 9.52
N ILE A 6 -18.87 28.60 8.52
CA ILE A 6 -17.80 28.35 7.56
C ILE A 6 -17.76 29.48 6.51
N VAL A 7 -16.59 30.12 6.40
CA VAL A 7 -16.30 31.17 5.42
C VAL A 7 -15.17 30.71 4.53
N PHE A 8 -15.39 30.72 3.21
CA PHE A 8 -14.38 30.37 2.23
C PHE A 8 -13.45 31.56 1.98
N ARG A 9 -12.15 31.35 2.15
CA ARG A 9 -11.10 32.35 1.89
C ARG A 9 -9.99 31.74 1.04
N GLU A 10 -9.40 32.55 0.16
CA GLU A 10 -8.21 32.16 -0.60
C GLU A 10 -7.02 31.97 0.34
N PHE A 11 -6.19 30.97 0.04
CA PHE A 11 -4.99 30.68 0.82
C PHE A 11 -3.88 31.67 0.45
N THR A 12 -3.54 32.55 1.39
CA THR A 12 -2.51 33.58 1.21
C THR A 12 -1.36 33.39 2.21
N HIS A 13 -0.30 34.19 2.10
CA HIS A 13 0.79 34.20 3.08
C HIS A 13 0.29 34.51 4.51
N GLU A 14 -0.78 35.29 4.64
CA GLU A 14 -1.38 35.59 5.94
C GLU A 14 -2.08 34.35 6.53
N SER A 15 -2.67 33.52 5.69
CA SER A 15 -3.26 32.24 6.10
C SER A 15 -2.20 31.30 6.69
N LEU A 16 -1.00 31.24 6.08
CA LEU A 16 0.12 30.44 6.59
C LEU A 16 0.57 30.92 7.98
N ARG A 17 0.72 32.24 8.16
CA ARG A 17 1.07 32.84 9.46
C ARG A 17 -0.01 32.62 10.53
N ARG A 18 -1.28 32.55 10.14
CA ARG A 18 -2.37 32.18 11.06
C ARG A 18 -2.23 30.74 11.54
N ILE A 19 -1.86 29.81 10.65
CA ILE A 19 -1.63 28.39 11.03
C ILE A 19 -0.43 28.26 11.96
N GLU A 20 0.67 28.99 11.68
CA GLU A 20 1.86 29.05 12.55
C GLU A 20 1.46 29.47 13.97
N ARG A 21 0.74 30.59 14.12
CA ARG A 21 0.25 31.06 15.42
C ARG A 21 -0.61 30.05 16.14
N TYR A 22 -1.60 29.45 15.47
CA TYR A 22 -2.45 28.45 16.11
C TYR A 22 -1.67 27.20 16.56
N ARG A 23 -0.63 26.81 15.80
CA ARG A 23 0.22 25.67 16.17
C ARG A 23 1.11 26.01 17.37
N GLU A 24 1.66 27.21 17.43
CA GLU A 24 2.45 27.71 18.57
C GLU A 24 1.59 27.80 19.83
N GLU A 25 0.43 28.45 19.74
CA GLU A 25 -0.54 28.56 20.86
C GLU A 25 -0.95 27.18 21.38
N GLU A 26 -1.21 26.22 20.50
CA GLU A 26 -1.58 24.86 20.92
C GLU A 26 -0.39 24.10 21.52
N ALA A 27 0.82 24.29 20.99
CA ALA A 27 2.03 23.71 21.57
C ALA A 27 2.31 24.25 22.98
N GLU A 28 2.10 25.56 23.21
CA GLU A 28 2.20 26.19 24.53
C GLU A 28 1.13 25.69 25.49
N ARG A 29 -0.12 25.53 25.04
CA ARG A 29 -1.19 24.90 25.83
C ARG A 29 -0.83 23.48 26.26
N ILE A 30 -0.33 22.67 25.33
CA ILE A 30 0.11 21.29 25.64
C ILE A 30 1.32 21.29 26.59
N ALA A 31 2.27 22.21 26.41
CA ALA A 31 3.45 22.32 27.26
C ALA A 31 3.07 22.75 28.69
N SER A 32 2.21 23.76 28.85
CA SER A 32 1.71 24.22 30.15
C SER A 32 0.88 23.14 30.86
N GLU A 33 0.07 22.37 30.13
CA GLU A 33 -0.65 21.23 30.68
C GLU A 33 0.28 20.09 31.11
N ARG A 34 1.36 19.83 30.37
CA ARG A 34 2.40 18.86 30.78
C ARG A 34 3.12 19.31 32.05
N LEU A 35 3.45 20.60 32.16
CA LEU A 35 4.07 21.17 33.35
C LEU A 35 3.14 21.07 34.56
N GLN A 36 1.85 21.41 34.39
CA GLN A 36 0.83 21.24 35.44
C GLN A 36 0.69 19.78 35.88
N ARG A 37 0.78 18.81 34.96
CA ARG A 37 0.76 17.38 35.33
C ARG A 37 2.00 16.98 36.15
N GLN A 38 3.18 17.52 35.83
CA GLN A 38 4.40 17.25 36.57
C GLN A 38 4.35 17.84 37.99
N THR A 39 3.92 19.09 38.15
CA THR A 39 3.80 19.71 39.48
C THR A 39 2.73 19.05 40.36
N ILE A 40 1.62 18.58 39.78
CA ILE A 40 0.59 17.84 40.54
C ILE A 40 1.11 16.48 41.03
N HIS A 41 2.03 15.84 40.30
CA HIS A 41 2.65 14.58 40.74
C HIS A 41 3.66 14.75 41.88
N GLU A 42 4.14 15.97 42.15
CA GLU A 42 5.05 16.25 43.27
C GLU A 42 4.32 16.68 44.56
N ASP A 43 3.08 17.19 44.48
CA ASP A 43 2.35 17.78 45.62
C ASP A 43 1.16 16.95 46.16
N ASP A 44 0.57 16.00 45.40
CA ASP A 44 -0.66 15.29 45.81
C ASP A 44 -0.49 13.77 45.95
N ASN A 45 -0.76 13.24 47.15
CA ASN A 45 -1.02 11.81 47.45
C ASN A 45 -2.38 11.30 46.91
N ASP A 46 -3.08 12.06 46.06
CA ASP A 46 -4.42 11.73 45.55
C ASP A 46 -4.41 11.39 44.04
N GLU A 47 -3.99 10.16 43.71
CA GLU A 47 -3.98 9.60 42.33
C GLU A 47 -5.35 9.71 41.62
N HIS A 48 -6.44 9.77 42.37
CA HIS A 48 -7.79 9.70 41.83
C HIS A 48 -8.24 11.00 41.11
N ARG A 49 -7.63 12.16 41.46
CA ARG A 49 -7.97 13.47 40.86
C ARG A 49 -7.17 13.73 39.57
N SER A 50 -5.91 13.30 39.53
CA SER A 50 -5.06 13.38 38.34
C SER A 50 -5.59 12.48 37.22
N MET A 51 -6.03 11.26 37.55
CA MET A 51 -6.61 10.29 36.62
C MET A 51 -7.95 10.76 36.02
N LYS A 52 -8.82 11.43 36.80
CA LYS A 52 -10.07 12.01 36.25
C LYS A 52 -9.81 13.17 35.27
N LYS A 53 -8.77 13.98 35.52
CA LYS A 53 -8.36 15.06 34.60
C LYS A 53 -7.74 14.51 33.32
N SER A 54 -6.89 13.49 33.41
CA SER A 54 -6.30 12.84 32.23
C SER A 54 -7.35 12.14 31.37
N LEU A 55 -8.28 11.38 31.98
CA LEU A 55 -9.41 10.75 31.28
C LEU A 55 -10.33 11.79 30.63
N LYS A 56 -10.58 12.93 31.28
CA LYS A 56 -11.40 14.01 30.70
C LYS A 56 -10.67 14.69 29.53
N TYR A 57 -9.37 14.89 29.61
CA TYR A 57 -8.55 15.45 28.54
C TYR A 57 -8.46 14.50 27.33
N GLU A 58 -8.22 13.21 27.60
CA GLU A 58 -8.23 12.15 26.60
C GLU A 58 -9.61 11.98 25.96
N SER A 59 -10.68 12.16 26.73
CA SER A 59 -12.07 12.24 26.26
C SER A 59 -12.36 13.47 25.38
N ILE A 60 -11.72 14.62 25.62
CA ILE A 60 -11.92 15.84 24.83
C ILE A 60 -11.15 15.74 23.51
N ASN A 61 -9.92 15.22 23.54
CA ASN A 61 -9.12 14.97 22.34
C ASN A 61 -9.67 13.80 21.51
N SER A 62 -10.23 12.76 22.14
CA SER A 62 -10.92 11.67 21.42
C SER A 62 -12.20 12.14 20.72
N LYS A 63 -12.73 13.32 21.07
CA LYS A 63 -13.95 13.90 20.49
C LYS A 63 -13.69 14.74 19.24
N LEU A 64 -12.45 15.13 18.98
CA LEU A 64 -12.04 15.81 17.75
C LEU A 64 -11.65 14.76 16.70
N MET A 65 -12.66 14.15 16.08
CA MET A 65 -12.44 13.31 14.90
C MET A 65 -12.64 14.15 13.63
N PRO A 66 -11.85 13.90 12.57
CA PRO A 66 -12.05 14.56 11.28
C PRO A 66 -13.46 14.25 10.75
N ASN A 67 -14.10 15.23 10.11
CA ASN A 67 -15.45 15.04 9.60
C ASN A 67 -15.43 14.11 8.37
N LYS A 68 -16.17 12.99 8.44
CA LYS A 68 -16.26 12.01 7.35
C LYS A 68 -16.86 12.59 6.07
N GLU A 69 -17.80 13.54 6.18
CA GLU A 69 -18.44 14.17 5.01
C GLU A 69 -17.49 15.11 4.25
N LEU A 70 -16.44 15.59 4.93
CA LEU A 70 -15.41 16.44 4.34
C LEU A 70 -14.18 15.62 3.95
N ALA A 71 -14.23 14.29 3.91
CA ALA A 71 -13.07 13.47 3.58
C ALA A 71 -12.56 13.71 2.14
N VAL A 72 -11.28 13.43 1.91
CA VAL A 72 -10.63 13.63 0.60
C VAL A 72 -11.34 12.79 -0.47
N GLY A 73 -11.62 13.40 -1.62
CA GLY A 73 -12.30 12.74 -2.74
C GLY A 73 -13.83 12.68 -2.62
N GLN A 74 -14.41 13.08 -1.49
CA GLN A 74 -15.86 13.25 -1.37
C GLN A 74 -16.32 14.55 -2.07
N THR A 75 -17.59 14.57 -2.47
CA THR A 75 -18.26 15.77 -2.94
C THR A 75 -18.66 16.62 -1.75
N LEU A 76 -18.49 17.93 -1.87
CA LEU A 76 -18.85 18.88 -0.83
C LEU A 76 -20.33 18.71 -0.42
N PRO A 77 -20.71 18.74 0.87
CA PRO A 77 -22.10 18.64 1.28
C PRO A 77 -22.99 19.73 0.64
N ARG A 78 -24.25 19.40 0.33
CA ARG A 78 -25.19 20.29 -0.39
C ARG A 78 -25.31 21.70 0.23
N ILE A 79 -25.26 21.78 1.55
CA ILE A 79 -25.35 23.05 2.31
C ILE A 79 -24.17 23.97 1.99
N LEU A 80 -22.96 23.41 1.87
CA LEU A 80 -21.75 24.14 1.56
C LEU A 80 -21.61 24.39 0.05
N GLN A 81 -22.15 23.52 -0.81
CA GLN A 81 -22.18 23.74 -2.26
C GLN A 81 -22.88 25.05 -2.63
N ASN A 82 -24.01 25.34 -2.00
CA ASN A 82 -24.80 26.54 -2.27
C ASN A 82 -24.09 27.84 -1.82
N LYS A 83 -23.16 27.76 -0.86
CA LYS A 83 -22.39 28.90 -0.35
C LYS A 83 -21.04 29.10 -1.06
N PHE A 84 -20.60 28.13 -1.86
CA PHE A 84 -19.26 28.14 -2.42
C PHE A 84 -19.17 29.08 -3.65
N PRO A 85 -18.36 30.15 -3.60
CA PRO A 85 -18.24 31.09 -4.71
C PRO A 85 -17.53 30.46 -5.91
N ILE A 86 -17.95 30.83 -7.11
CA ILE A 86 -17.45 30.25 -8.38
C ILE A 86 -15.99 30.66 -8.64
N GLU A 87 -15.57 31.83 -8.13
CA GLU A 87 -14.22 32.39 -8.32
C GLU A 87 -13.10 31.61 -7.60
N LEU A 88 -13.45 30.84 -6.56
CA LEU A 88 -12.50 30.03 -5.78
C LEU A 88 -12.34 28.60 -6.33
N ILE A 89 -13.03 28.24 -7.42
CA ILE A 89 -12.88 26.91 -8.04
C ILE A 89 -11.47 26.74 -8.59
N GLY A 90 -10.78 25.66 -8.18
CA GLY A 90 -9.42 25.34 -8.63
C GLY A 90 -8.33 26.28 -8.09
N LYS A 91 -8.67 27.15 -7.14
CA LYS A 91 -7.71 27.96 -6.36
C LYS A 91 -7.47 27.33 -4.99
N PRO A 92 -6.28 27.51 -4.39
CA PRO A 92 -6.02 27.08 -3.03
C PRO A 92 -6.83 27.92 -2.04
N ILE A 93 -7.58 27.27 -1.16
CA ILE A 93 -8.41 27.89 -0.13
C ILE A 93 -7.97 27.43 1.26
N GLU A 94 -8.29 28.23 2.28
CA GLU A 94 -8.09 27.86 3.68
C GLU A 94 -8.84 26.56 4.02
N GLU A 95 -8.29 25.78 4.94
CA GLU A 95 -8.90 24.53 5.39
C GLU A 95 -10.23 24.79 6.08
N ILE A 96 -11.22 23.95 5.75
CA ILE A 96 -12.62 24.15 6.09
C ILE A 96 -12.97 23.40 7.39
N ASP A 97 -12.29 22.28 7.64
CA ASP A 97 -12.48 21.49 8.85
C ASP A 97 -11.65 22.07 10.02
N TRP A 98 -12.31 22.31 11.16
CA TRP A 98 -11.67 22.83 12.36
C TRP A 98 -10.58 21.89 12.88
N TYR A 99 -10.77 20.59 12.69
CA TYR A 99 -9.79 19.58 13.11
C TYR A 99 -8.40 19.82 12.52
N TYR A 100 -8.33 20.31 11.28
CA TYR A 100 -7.07 20.52 10.56
C TYR A 100 -6.51 21.94 10.70
N ARG A 101 -7.07 22.80 11.57
CA ARG A 101 -6.65 24.21 11.71
C ARG A 101 -5.18 24.39 12.14
N THR A 102 -4.64 23.45 12.91
CA THR A 102 -3.24 23.45 13.39
C THR A 102 -2.28 22.72 12.44
N GLU A 103 -2.81 22.08 11.40
CA GLU A 103 -2.02 21.39 10.39
C GLU A 103 -1.70 22.32 9.22
N TYR A 104 -0.51 22.20 8.64
CA TYR A 104 -0.15 22.92 7.41
C TYR A 104 -0.85 22.25 6.22
N ALA A 105 -2.13 22.55 6.06
CA ALA A 105 -2.98 22.06 4.99
C ALA A 105 -3.76 23.20 4.35
N PHE A 106 -4.02 23.06 3.07
CA PHE A 106 -4.98 23.86 2.32
C PHE A 106 -5.82 22.95 1.44
N VAL A 107 -7.02 23.42 1.09
CA VAL A 107 -7.97 22.66 0.29
C VAL A 107 -8.03 23.25 -1.11
N VAL A 108 -8.28 22.42 -2.11
CA VAL A 108 -8.65 22.85 -3.45
C VAL A 108 -9.91 22.10 -3.85
N ILE A 109 -10.90 22.84 -4.36
CA ILE A 109 -12.17 22.27 -4.80
C ILE A 109 -12.24 22.34 -6.32
N ASN A 110 -12.50 21.19 -6.94
CA ASN A 110 -12.65 21.11 -8.40
C ASN A 110 -14.05 21.58 -8.86
N ARG A 111 -14.25 21.73 -10.17
CA ARG A 111 -15.54 22.05 -10.80
C ARG A 111 -16.66 21.10 -10.38
N ASN A 112 -16.33 19.82 -10.19
CA ASN A 112 -17.26 18.78 -9.72
C ASN A 112 -17.49 18.83 -8.19
N LYS A 113 -17.08 19.91 -7.53
CA LYS A 113 -17.18 20.13 -6.07
C LYS A 113 -16.52 19.02 -5.23
N THR A 114 -15.52 18.33 -5.77
CA THR A 114 -14.73 17.34 -5.03
C THR A 114 -13.61 18.01 -4.25
N ILE A 115 -13.39 17.53 -3.02
CA ILE A 115 -12.43 18.11 -2.07
C ILE A 115 -11.07 17.42 -2.23
N PHE A 116 -10.04 18.20 -2.53
CA PHE A 116 -8.64 17.76 -2.50
C PHE A 116 -7.88 18.51 -1.41
N ARG A 117 -7.10 17.79 -0.61
CA ARG A 117 -6.23 18.37 0.42
C ARG A 117 -4.77 18.32 -0.01
N PHE A 118 -4.05 19.38 0.29
CA PHE A 118 -2.63 19.55 -0.02
C PHE A 118 -1.90 20.11 1.19
N SER A 119 -0.60 19.81 1.30
CA SER A 119 0.23 20.37 2.37
C SER A 119 0.74 21.77 2.01
N SER A 120 0.68 22.68 2.98
CA SER A 120 1.10 24.07 2.84
C SER A 120 2.62 24.27 2.95
N THR A 121 3.40 23.23 3.25
CA THR A 121 4.86 23.31 3.32
C THR A 121 5.54 23.31 1.95
N SER A 122 6.81 23.72 1.93
CA SER A 122 7.64 23.71 0.73
C SER A 122 7.81 22.28 0.19
N ALA A 123 7.39 22.06 -1.05
CA ALA A 123 7.57 20.79 -1.74
C ALA A 123 9.03 20.66 -2.23
N CYS A 124 9.64 19.50 -2.02
CA CYS A 124 11.03 19.19 -2.41
C CYS A 124 12.08 20.22 -1.92
N PHE A 125 11.83 20.87 -0.77
CA PHE A 125 12.65 21.95 -0.18
C PHE A 125 12.87 23.22 -1.04
N ILE A 126 12.49 23.20 -2.32
CA ILE A 126 12.75 24.27 -3.30
C ILE A 126 11.45 24.95 -3.76
N PHE A 127 10.33 24.20 -3.80
CA PHE A 127 9.06 24.72 -4.29
C PHE A 127 8.20 25.28 -3.15
N SER A 128 8.34 26.59 -2.92
CA SER A 128 7.49 27.36 -2.01
C SER A 128 6.00 27.23 -2.38
N PRO A 129 5.10 27.35 -1.39
CA PRO A 129 3.69 27.15 -1.62
C PRO A 129 3.04 28.00 -2.71
N PHE A 130 3.62 29.17 -2.96
CA PHE A 130 3.11 30.20 -3.86
C PHE A 130 3.79 30.19 -5.23
N ASN A 131 4.69 29.24 -5.50
CA ASN A 131 5.37 29.16 -6.80
C ASN A 131 4.39 28.81 -7.92
N CYS A 132 4.52 29.50 -9.06
CA CYS A 132 3.67 29.30 -10.25
C CYS A 132 3.68 27.84 -10.73
N PHE A 133 4.83 27.18 -10.73
CA PHE A 133 4.96 25.76 -11.07
C PHE A 133 4.12 24.84 -10.19
N ARG A 134 4.05 25.12 -8.88
CA ARG A 134 3.24 24.34 -7.95
C ARG A 134 1.75 24.58 -8.17
N HIS A 135 1.35 25.84 -8.39
CA HIS A 135 -0.03 26.18 -8.73
C HIS A 135 -0.48 25.53 -10.05
N LEU A 136 0.40 25.48 -11.05
CA LEU A 136 0.15 24.77 -12.30
C LEU A 136 -0.01 23.26 -12.06
N ALA A 137 0.90 22.64 -11.29
CA ALA A 137 0.82 21.21 -10.96
C ALA A 137 -0.47 20.85 -10.20
N ILE A 138 -0.89 21.68 -9.23
CA ILE A 138 -2.16 21.52 -8.50
C ILE A 138 -3.35 21.66 -9.45
N ARG A 139 -3.33 22.64 -10.35
CA ARG A 139 -4.40 22.84 -11.35
C ARG A 139 -4.50 21.66 -12.31
N ILE A 140 -3.37 21.10 -12.75
CA ILE A 140 -3.32 19.90 -13.59
C ILE A 140 -3.86 18.68 -12.82
N LEU A 141 -3.37 18.45 -11.60
CA LEU A 141 -3.74 17.28 -10.78
C LEU A 141 -5.22 17.27 -10.38
N THR A 142 -5.79 18.44 -10.08
CA THR A 142 -7.21 18.57 -9.70
C THR A 142 -8.14 18.50 -10.90
N HIS A 143 -7.65 18.66 -12.13
CA HIS A 143 -8.48 18.60 -13.31
C HIS A 143 -8.96 17.17 -13.60
N SER A 144 -10.25 17.00 -13.89
CA SER A 144 -10.82 15.67 -14.15
C SER A 144 -10.18 14.98 -15.36
N LEU A 145 -9.75 15.74 -16.37
CA LEU A 145 -9.11 15.17 -17.56
C LEU A 145 -7.77 14.49 -17.25
N PHE A 146 -7.03 14.95 -16.25
CA PHE A 146 -5.76 14.32 -15.88
C PHE A 146 -6.00 12.91 -15.34
N SER A 147 -7.00 12.74 -14.46
CA SER A 147 -7.38 11.43 -13.96
C SER A 147 -7.87 10.49 -15.07
N THR A 148 -8.67 11.01 -16.02
CA THR A 148 -9.14 10.25 -17.19
C THR A 148 -7.98 9.87 -18.12
N PHE A 149 -7.04 10.78 -18.36
CA PHE A 149 -5.85 10.54 -19.18
C PHE A 149 -4.97 9.42 -18.60
N VAL A 150 -4.70 9.47 -17.29
CA VAL A 150 -3.94 8.41 -16.61
C VAL A 150 -4.68 7.07 -16.71
N MET A 151 -6.00 7.07 -16.52
CA MET A 151 -6.80 5.86 -16.63
C MET A 151 -6.76 5.26 -18.04
N ILE A 152 -6.95 6.07 -19.09
CA ILE A 152 -6.81 5.63 -20.49
C ILE A 152 -5.41 5.08 -20.74
N THR A 153 -4.37 5.74 -20.23
CA THR A 153 -2.98 5.28 -20.38
C THR A 153 -2.76 3.90 -19.76
N ILE A 154 -3.29 3.67 -18.55
CA ILE A 154 -3.20 2.36 -17.89
C ILE A 154 -3.94 1.29 -18.71
N LEU A 155 -5.16 1.56 -19.15
CA LEU A 155 -5.94 0.62 -19.96
C LEU A 155 -5.23 0.26 -21.26
N THR A 156 -4.73 1.26 -21.97
CA THR A 156 -3.96 1.06 -23.19
C THR A 156 -2.69 0.25 -22.93
N ASN A 157 -1.97 0.52 -21.83
CA ASN A 157 -0.81 -0.30 -21.43
C ASN A 157 -1.19 -1.77 -21.19
N CYS A 158 -2.30 -2.02 -20.49
CA CYS A 158 -2.81 -3.38 -20.26
C CYS A 158 -3.18 -4.09 -21.57
N VAL A 159 -3.79 -3.40 -22.53
CA VAL A 159 -4.08 -3.97 -23.86
C VAL A 159 -2.79 -4.32 -24.59
N PHE A 160 -1.77 -3.45 -24.54
CA PHE A 160 -0.48 -3.79 -25.14
C PHE A 160 0.16 -5.01 -24.46
N MET A 161 0.02 -5.18 -23.14
CA MET A 161 0.56 -6.36 -22.45
C MET A 161 -0.02 -7.71 -22.90
N THR A 162 -1.24 -7.74 -23.45
CA THR A 162 -1.84 -8.99 -23.94
C THR A 162 -1.42 -9.32 -25.37
N LEU A 163 -0.91 -8.33 -26.13
CA LEU A 163 -0.43 -8.54 -27.48
C LEU A 163 0.92 -9.28 -27.45
N LYS A 164 1.05 -10.29 -28.31
CA LYS A 164 2.26 -11.14 -28.36
C LYS A 164 3.48 -10.42 -28.95
N ASN A 165 3.25 -9.48 -29.88
CA ASN A 165 4.29 -8.77 -30.62
C ASN A 165 4.17 -7.27 -30.35
N VAL A 166 4.79 -6.80 -29.26
CA VAL A 166 4.80 -5.37 -28.89
C VAL A 166 6.21 -4.81 -29.17
N PRO A 167 6.33 -3.67 -29.85
CA PRO A 167 7.62 -3.01 -29.99
C PRO A 167 8.10 -2.48 -28.63
N GLU A 168 9.40 -2.64 -28.35
CA GLU A 168 10.02 -2.25 -27.07
C GLU A 168 9.89 -0.73 -26.79
N THR A 169 9.74 0.09 -27.83
CA THR A 169 9.55 1.54 -27.75
C THR A 169 8.30 1.94 -26.95
N ASN A 170 7.24 1.13 -26.99
CA ASN A 170 6.00 1.44 -26.27
C ASN A 170 6.22 1.45 -24.76
N GLU A 171 7.04 0.53 -24.25
CA GLU A 171 7.29 0.42 -22.81
C GLU A 171 8.04 1.63 -22.26
N TYR A 172 8.95 2.18 -23.06
CA TYR A 172 9.66 3.41 -22.76
C TYR A 172 8.71 4.61 -22.69
N VAL A 173 7.81 4.76 -23.68
CA VAL A 173 6.80 5.83 -23.71
C VAL A 173 5.90 5.78 -22.47
N PHE A 174 5.39 4.59 -22.11
CA PHE A 174 4.56 4.45 -20.90
C PHE A 174 5.34 4.77 -19.62
N THR A 175 6.60 4.38 -19.54
CA THR A 175 7.45 4.67 -18.38
C THR A 175 7.68 6.17 -18.21
N ILE A 176 7.89 6.91 -19.30
CA ILE A 176 7.95 8.38 -19.27
C ILE A 176 6.64 8.98 -18.79
N ILE A 177 5.50 8.53 -19.32
CA ILE A 177 4.19 9.06 -18.93
C ILE A 177 3.94 8.85 -17.42
N TYR A 178 4.22 7.67 -16.87
CA TYR A 178 4.08 7.42 -15.44
C TYR A 178 5.06 8.25 -14.60
N THR A 179 6.27 8.49 -15.11
CA THR A 179 7.25 9.35 -14.45
C THR A 179 6.76 10.79 -14.37
N LEU A 180 6.23 11.34 -15.48
CA LEU A 180 5.66 12.69 -15.51
C LEU A 180 4.43 12.82 -14.59
N GLU A 181 3.60 11.78 -14.53
CA GLU A 181 2.45 11.74 -13.64
C GLU A 181 2.88 11.77 -12.16
N ALA A 182 3.81 10.91 -11.76
CA ALA A 182 4.30 10.89 -10.38
C ALA A 182 5.08 12.15 -10.03
N LEU A 183 5.84 12.71 -10.97
CA LEU A 183 6.52 13.99 -10.78
C LEU A 183 5.50 15.12 -10.54
N THR A 184 4.42 15.16 -11.33
CA THR A 184 3.34 16.16 -11.14
C THR A 184 2.68 15.99 -9.76
N LYS A 185 2.39 14.76 -9.34
CA LYS A 185 1.85 14.47 -8.00
C LYS A 185 2.82 14.86 -6.87
N CYS A 186 4.10 14.57 -7.05
CA CYS A 186 5.19 14.89 -6.14
C CYS A 186 5.34 16.40 -5.96
N VAL A 187 5.36 17.17 -7.06
CA VAL A 187 5.45 18.65 -7.01
C VAL A 187 4.20 19.25 -6.36
N ALA A 188 3.02 18.72 -6.65
CA ALA A 188 1.77 19.23 -6.09
C ALA A 188 1.61 18.96 -4.58
N ARG A 189 2.04 17.80 -4.08
CA ARG A 189 1.82 17.36 -2.69
C ARG A 189 3.04 17.51 -1.76
N GLY A 190 4.25 17.62 -2.31
CA GLY A 190 5.50 17.59 -1.55
C GLY A 190 6.04 16.18 -1.29
N PHE A 191 7.34 16.09 -0.95
CA PHE A 191 8.10 14.83 -0.95
C PHE A 191 8.01 14.05 0.38
N ILE A 192 8.50 14.61 1.50
CA ILE A 192 8.66 13.87 2.80
C ILE A 192 8.20 14.65 4.06
N LEU A 193 8.03 15.97 4.01
CA LEU A 193 8.10 16.81 5.22
C LEU A 193 6.89 16.81 6.16
N GLU A 194 5.69 16.34 5.77
CA GLU A 194 4.51 16.47 6.64
C GLU A 194 3.37 15.43 6.51
N LYS A 195 2.31 15.56 7.31
CA LYS A 195 1.22 14.57 7.42
C LYS A 195 0.41 14.36 6.13
N HIS A 196 0.28 15.34 5.23
CA HIS A 196 -0.45 15.22 3.95
C HIS A 196 0.48 14.99 2.75
N THR A 197 1.62 14.36 2.99
CA THR A 197 2.70 14.20 2.01
C THR A 197 2.46 13.02 1.06
N PHE A 198 3.02 13.10 -0.15
CA PHE A 198 2.96 12.07 -1.18
C PHE A 198 3.21 10.64 -0.65
N LEU A 199 4.24 10.44 0.18
CA LEU A 199 4.62 9.13 0.72
C LEU A 199 3.79 8.63 1.92
N ARG A 200 2.74 9.32 2.38
CA ARG A 200 1.90 8.77 3.46
C ARG A 200 0.69 7.99 2.94
N ASP A 201 0.28 8.29 1.71
CA ASP A 201 -0.81 7.56 1.06
C ASP A 201 -0.28 6.25 0.45
N PRO A 202 -0.81 5.08 0.85
CA PRO A 202 -0.37 3.78 0.31
C PRO A 202 -0.60 3.68 -1.21
N TRP A 203 -1.56 4.44 -1.74
CA TRP A 203 -1.84 4.52 -3.17
C TRP A 203 -0.74 5.23 -3.96
N ASN A 204 -0.07 6.21 -3.37
CA ASN A 204 1.07 6.90 -3.99
C ASN A 204 2.35 6.07 -3.87
N TRP A 205 2.47 5.20 -2.84
CA TRP A 205 3.54 4.20 -2.77
C TRP A 205 3.49 3.24 -3.94
N LEU A 206 2.29 2.80 -4.35
CA LEU A 206 2.13 1.98 -5.55
C LEU A 206 2.72 2.68 -6.78
N ASP A 207 2.42 3.97 -6.98
CA ASP A 207 3.00 4.76 -8.08
C ASP A 207 4.53 4.79 -8.03
N PHE A 208 5.11 4.99 -6.83
CA PHE A 208 6.56 5.02 -6.64
C PHE A 208 7.22 3.67 -6.91
N ILE A 209 6.62 2.57 -6.44
CA ILE A 209 7.10 1.19 -6.66
C ILE A 209 7.08 0.86 -8.15
N VAL A 210 5.98 1.18 -8.85
CA VAL A 210 5.83 0.92 -10.29
C VAL A 210 6.91 1.62 -11.10
N ILE A 211 7.22 2.88 -10.77
CA ILE A 211 8.25 3.65 -11.46
C ILE A 211 9.64 3.12 -11.14
N THR A 212 9.93 2.86 -9.87
CA THR A 212 11.22 2.33 -9.43
C THR A 212 11.52 0.99 -10.10
N LEU A 213 10.54 0.07 -10.14
CA LEU A 213 10.68 -1.21 -10.83
C LEU A 213 10.90 -1.03 -12.33
N ALA A 214 10.19 -0.09 -12.98
CA ALA A 214 10.41 0.20 -14.39
C ALA A 214 11.84 0.70 -14.68
N TYR A 215 12.39 1.58 -13.84
CA TYR A 215 13.76 2.06 -13.99
C TYR A 215 14.79 0.96 -13.69
N ILE A 216 14.58 0.13 -12.66
CA ILE A 216 15.45 -1.02 -12.39
C ILE A 216 15.50 -1.96 -13.60
N THR A 217 14.36 -2.22 -14.24
CA THR A 217 14.32 -3.06 -15.45
C THR A 217 15.06 -2.45 -16.64
N PHE A 218 15.22 -1.12 -16.67
CA PHE A 218 15.95 -0.42 -17.72
C PHE A 218 17.47 -0.40 -17.46
N PHE A 219 17.88 -0.18 -16.21
CA PHE A 219 19.30 -0.09 -15.84
C PHE A 219 19.98 -1.44 -15.67
N VAL A 220 19.22 -2.47 -15.30
CA VAL A 220 19.79 -3.79 -15.03
C VAL A 220 19.38 -4.78 -16.11
N ASN A 221 20.26 -4.97 -17.09
CA ASN A 221 20.17 -6.05 -18.09
C ASN A 221 20.51 -7.41 -17.45
N LEU A 222 19.71 -7.85 -16.47
CA LEU A 222 19.78 -9.21 -15.95
C LEU A 222 19.23 -10.15 -17.04
N GLY A 223 20.14 -10.84 -17.72
CA GLY A 223 19.80 -11.85 -18.71
C GLY A 223 18.81 -12.88 -18.16
N LYS A 224 17.77 -13.19 -18.95
CA LYS A 224 16.71 -14.18 -18.68
C LYS A 224 15.95 -13.99 -17.36
N VAL A 225 15.13 -12.94 -17.26
CA VAL A 225 14.23 -12.82 -16.11
C VAL A 225 12.78 -12.65 -16.56
N ALA A 226 12.08 -13.77 -16.71
CA ALA A 226 10.62 -13.79 -16.88
C ALA A 226 9.90 -12.97 -15.79
N VAL A 227 10.48 -12.88 -14.59
CA VAL A 227 9.97 -12.10 -13.46
C VAL A 227 9.87 -10.59 -13.77
N LEU A 228 10.80 -10.03 -14.56
CA LEU A 228 10.77 -8.59 -14.93
C LEU A 228 9.55 -8.26 -15.81
N ARG A 229 9.09 -9.21 -16.62
CA ARG A 229 7.85 -9.07 -17.41
C ARG A 229 6.62 -9.09 -16.50
N THR A 230 6.63 -9.90 -15.44
CA THR A 230 5.54 -9.98 -14.46
C THR A 230 5.36 -8.68 -13.67
N PHE A 231 6.44 -7.95 -13.34
CA PHE A 231 6.33 -6.66 -12.64
C PHE A 231 5.53 -5.60 -13.40
N ARG A 232 5.43 -5.72 -14.74
CA ARG A 232 4.61 -4.81 -15.55
C ARG A 232 3.12 -4.89 -15.17
N VAL A 233 2.65 -6.03 -14.66
CA VAL A 233 1.27 -6.22 -14.19
C VAL A 233 0.94 -5.30 -13.00
N LEU A 234 1.93 -4.86 -12.22
CA LEU A 234 1.71 -3.91 -11.12
C LEU A 234 1.14 -2.57 -11.61
N ARG A 235 1.36 -2.20 -12.88
CA ARG A 235 0.74 -1.02 -13.50
C ARG A 235 -0.78 -1.17 -13.61
N ALA A 236 -1.30 -2.40 -13.78
CA ALA A 236 -2.74 -2.65 -13.77
C ALA A 236 -3.34 -2.42 -12.38
N LEU A 237 -2.60 -2.71 -11.31
CA LEU A 237 -3.04 -2.46 -9.92
C LEU A 237 -3.21 -0.96 -9.64
N LYS A 238 -2.50 -0.10 -10.38
CA LYS A 238 -2.67 1.37 -10.32
C LYS A 238 -4.08 1.84 -10.62
N THR A 239 -4.88 1.06 -11.37
CA THR A 239 -6.31 1.39 -11.61
C THR A 239 -7.07 1.59 -10.31
N VAL A 240 -6.77 0.81 -9.27
CA VAL A 240 -7.34 0.95 -7.92
C VAL A 240 -7.00 2.32 -7.32
N ALA A 241 -5.77 2.80 -7.50
CA ALA A 241 -5.34 4.10 -7.01
C ALA A 241 -6.00 5.29 -7.73
N VAL A 242 -6.45 5.10 -8.98
CA VAL A 242 -7.06 6.15 -9.80
C VAL A 242 -8.59 6.22 -9.62
N VAL A 243 -9.26 5.08 -9.46
CA VAL A 243 -10.72 5.02 -9.32
C VAL A 243 -11.12 5.14 -7.84
N PRO A 244 -11.75 6.23 -7.40
CA PRO A 244 -12.05 6.46 -5.98
C PRO A 244 -12.99 5.39 -5.39
N GLY A 245 -13.96 4.90 -6.17
CA GLY A 245 -14.87 3.83 -5.71
C GLY A 245 -14.16 2.49 -5.48
N LEU A 246 -13.08 2.21 -6.21
CA LEU A 246 -12.34 0.95 -6.09
C LEU A 246 -11.47 0.91 -4.84
N LYS A 247 -11.00 2.08 -4.35
CA LYS A 247 -10.28 2.19 -3.07
C LYS A 247 -11.11 1.70 -1.91
N THR A 248 -12.35 2.15 -1.78
CA THR A 248 -13.26 1.74 -0.71
C THR A 248 -13.50 0.23 -0.71
N ILE A 249 -13.60 -0.38 -1.90
CA ILE A 249 -13.78 -1.83 -2.04
C ILE A 249 -12.52 -2.56 -1.56
N VAL A 250 -11.34 -2.10 -1.96
CA VAL A 250 -10.07 -2.73 -1.53
C VAL A 250 -9.82 -2.53 -0.04
N ASP A 251 -10.14 -1.37 0.52
CA ASP A 251 -10.02 -1.12 1.96
C ASP A 251 -10.95 -2.06 2.76
N ALA A 252 -12.20 -2.24 2.30
CA ALA A 252 -13.14 -3.20 2.89
C ALA A 252 -12.65 -4.65 2.76
N LEU A 253 -12.03 -4.99 1.62
CA LEU A 253 -11.43 -6.31 1.41
C LEU A 253 -10.28 -6.55 2.39
N ILE A 254 -9.36 -5.60 2.52
CA ILE A 254 -8.22 -5.69 3.47
C ILE A 254 -8.74 -5.80 4.90
N GLN A 255 -9.75 -5.01 5.28
CA GLN A 255 -10.36 -5.11 6.60
C GLN A 255 -10.95 -6.51 6.84
N SER A 256 -11.61 -7.08 5.83
CA SER A 256 -12.16 -8.44 5.91
C SER A 256 -11.07 -9.49 6.09
N LEU A 257 -9.91 -9.33 5.43
CA LEU A 257 -8.76 -10.22 5.62
C LEU A 257 -8.17 -10.15 7.03
N ILE A 258 -8.10 -8.95 7.62
CA ILE A 258 -7.62 -8.79 9.00
C ILE A 258 -8.56 -9.50 9.99
N CYS A 259 -9.87 -9.43 9.77
CA CYS A 259 -10.86 -10.17 10.57
C CYS A 259 -10.73 -11.70 10.43
N LEU A 260 -10.33 -12.19 9.25
CA LEU A 260 -10.12 -13.62 9.01
C LEU A 260 -8.78 -14.15 9.53
N ARG A 261 -7.86 -13.26 9.97
CA ARG A 261 -6.52 -13.64 10.45
C ARG A 261 -6.60 -14.69 11.57
N ASP A 262 -7.44 -14.46 12.57
CA ASP A 262 -7.49 -15.31 13.76
C ASP A 262 -8.04 -16.72 13.42
N VAL A 263 -9.06 -16.80 12.55
CA VAL A 263 -9.59 -18.07 12.04
C VAL A 263 -8.56 -18.80 11.16
N THR A 264 -7.77 -18.04 10.39
CA THR A 264 -6.72 -18.61 9.52
C THR A 264 -5.60 -19.23 10.35
N VAL A 265 -5.19 -18.59 11.45
CA VAL A 265 -4.20 -19.13 12.39
C VAL A 265 -4.73 -20.42 13.05
N LEU A 266 -5.98 -20.42 13.52
CA LEU A 266 -6.60 -21.61 14.10
C LEU A 266 -6.69 -22.77 13.09
N SER A 267 -7.14 -22.48 11.87
CA SER A 267 -7.23 -23.47 10.80
C SER A 267 -5.86 -24.04 10.43
N SER A 268 -4.84 -23.17 10.34
CA SER A 268 -3.46 -23.58 10.08
C SER A 268 -2.92 -24.52 11.16
N PHE A 269 -3.22 -24.27 12.44
CA PHE A 269 -2.83 -25.15 13.55
C PHE A 269 -3.46 -26.55 13.44
N ILE A 270 -4.76 -26.62 13.17
CA ILE A 270 -5.48 -27.90 13.02
C ILE A 270 -4.94 -28.69 11.82
N LEU A 271 -4.76 -28.02 10.68
CA LEU A 271 -4.17 -28.65 9.48
C LEU A 271 -2.75 -29.17 9.75
N SER A 272 -1.98 -28.47 10.58
CA SER A 272 -0.63 -28.90 10.95
C SER A 272 -0.63 -30.21 11.76
N ILE A 273 -1.56 -30.37 12.72
CA ILE A 273 -1.69 -31.64 13.47
C ILE A 273 -2.06 -32.79 12.53
N PHE A 274 -3.05 -32.57 11.65
CA PHE A 274 -3.43 -33.59 10.68
C PHE A 274 -2.31 -33.90 9.69
N ALA A 275 -1.51 -32.91 9.29
CA ALA A 275 -0.34 -33.11 8.45
C ALA A 275 0.72 -33.99 9.13
N LEU A 276 0.97 -33.80 10.44
CA LEU A 276 1.90 -34.62 11.21
C LEU A 276 1.43 -36.08 11.31
N VAL A 277 0.15 -36.28 11.64
CA VAL A 277 -0.45 -37.62 11.70
C VAL A 277 -0.42 -38.28 10.32
N GLY A 278 -0.82 -37.56 9.28
CA GLY A 278 -0.80 -38.04 7.90
C GLY A 278 0.61 -38.39 7.42
N LEU A 279 1.61 -37.58 7.76
CA LEU A 279 3.00 -37.88 7.41
C LEU A 279 3.46 -39.19 8.05
N GLN A 280 3.16 -39.43 9.33
CA GLN A 280 3.55 -40.67 10.01
C GLN A 280 2.83 -41.90 9.47
N LEU A 281 1.54 -41.78 9.14
CA LEU A 281 0.75 -42.90 8.62
C LEU A 281 1.09 -43.25 7.17
N TYR A 282 1.36 -42.24 6.34
CA TYR A 282 1.52 -42.41 4.89
C TYR A 282 2.96 -42.23 4.41
N MET A 283 3.94 -42.23 5.31
CA MET A 283 5.35 -42.14 4.93
C MET A 283 5.73 -43.32 4.01
N GLY A 284 6.05 -43.02 2.75
CA GLY A 284 6.51 -44.02 1.79
C GLY A 284 5.41 -44.90 1.16
N VAL A 285 4.19 -44.93 1.70
CA VAL A 285 3.08 -45.75 1.18
C VAL A 285 2.71 -45.36 -0.25
N LEU A 286 2.66 -44.06 -0.56
CA LEU A 286 2.32 -43.56 -1.90
C LEU A 286 3.40 -43.84 -2.97
N ARG A 287 4.55 -44.41 -2.60
CA ARG A 287 5.59 -44.82 -3.56
C ARG A 287 5.55 -46.31 -3.91
N GLN A 288 4.62 -47.08 -3.34
CA GLN A 288 4.47 -48.49 -3.68
C GLN A 288 4.12 -48.61 -5.17
N LYS A 289 5.03 -49.16 -5.96
CA LYS A 289 4.85 -49.51 -7.37
C LYS A 289 4.95 -51.03 -7.49
N CYS A 290 4.15 -51.62 -8.37
CA CYS A 290 4.32 -53.03 -8.72
C CYS A 290 5.60 -53.17 -9.56
N VAL A 291 6.60 -53.81 -8.98
CA VAL A 291 7.85 -54.11 -9.68
C VAL A 291 7.70 -55.48 -10.34
N PRO A 292 7.98 -55.63 -11.64
CA PRO A 292 7.89 -56.93 -12.31
C PRO A 292 8.90 -57.91 -11.68
N THR A 293 8.44 -59.13 -11.40
CA THR A 293 9.31 -60.21 -10.92
C THR A 293 10.34 -60.56 -11.99
N TYR A 294 11.57 -60.85 -11.61
CA TYR A 294 12.66 -61.24 -12.52
C TYR A 294 12.24 -62.33 -13.55
N GLU A 295 11.47 -63.34 -13.13
CA GLU A 295 10.91 -64.36 -14.04
C GLU A 295 9.96 -63.80 -15.12
N SER A 296 9.11 -62.83 -14.76
CA SER A 296 8.21 -62.17 -15.73
C SER A 296 8.96 -61.27 -16.71
N PHE A 297 10.10 -60.71 -16.29
CA PHE A 297 10.99 -59.94 -17.16
C PHE A 297 11.72 -60.86 -18.15
N LEU A 298 12.23 -62.00 -17.68
CA LEU A 298 12.88 -63.03 -18.51
C LEU A 298 11.93 -63.68 -19.52
N ASN A 299 10.67 -63.96 -19.12
CA ASN A 299 9.70 -64.61 -20.01
C ASN A 299 9.14 -63.67 -21.09
N ASN A 300 9.04 -62.36 -20.83
CA ASN A 300 8.64 -61.37 -21.83
C ASN A 300 9.79 -60.94 -22.74
N SER A 301 11.03 -61.13 -22.30
CA SER A 301 12.20 -60.96 -23.13
C SER A 301 12.48 -62.28 -23.85
N ASN A 302 12.05 -62.41 -25.10
CA ASN A 302 12.60 -63.43 -26.01
C ASN A 302 14.09 -63.14 -26.28
N ILE A 303 14.94 -63.14 -25.24
CA ILE A 303 16.37 -63.00 -25.34
C ILE A 303 16.92 -64.42 -25.46
N SER A 304 16.82 -64.93 -26.68
CA SER A 304 17.90 -65.75 -27.19
C SER A 304 19.11 -64.81 -27.35
N ASN A 305 20.13 -65.03 -26.53
CA ASN A 305 21.49 -64.48 -26.68
C ASN A 305 21.64 -62.96 -26.81
N ILE A 306 21.70 -62.23 -25.69
CA ILE A 306 22.67 -61.16 -25.48
C ILE A 306 22.99 -61.13 -23.99
N GLY A 307 24.28 -61.31 -23.65
CA GLY A 307 24.79 -61.34 -22.29
C GLY A 307 24.69 -59.98 -21.62
N PHE A 308 23.56 -59.70 -20.97
CA PHE A 308 23.46 -58.67 -19.95
C PHE A 308 23.48 -59.33 -18.58
N ASN A 309 24.69 -59.44 -18.02
CA ASN A 309 24.86 -59.70 -16.59
C ASN A 309 24.55 -58.38 -15.83
N MET A 310 23.29 -57.96 -15.87
CA MET A 310 22.81 -56.85 -15.06
C MET A 310 22.69 -57.38 -13.63
N SER A 311 23.75 -57.18 -12.85
CA SER A 311 23.82 -57.63 -11.48
C SER A 311 22.69 -56.99 -10.66
N TYR A 312 22.09 -57.77 -9.76
CA TYR A 312 21.03 -57.34 -8.83
C TYR A 312 21.39 -56.03 -8.10
N GLU A 313 22.69 -55.79 -7.89
CA GLU A 313 23.28 -54.56 -7.36
C GLU A 313 22.93 -53.30 -8.16
N THR A 314 22.94 -53.33 -9.50
CA THR A 314 22.64 -52.16 -10.35
C THR A 314 21.15 -51.79 -10.29
N TYR A 315 20.27 -52.79 -10.17
CA TYR A 315 18.83 -52.58 -10.00
C TYR A 315 18.49 -51.98 -8.63
N LEU A 316 19.21 -52.40 -7.59
CA LEU A 316 19.06 -51.85 -6.23
C LEU A 316 19.62 -50.44 -6.10
N GLU A 317 20.74 -50.11 -6.75
CA GLU A 317 21.33 -48.76 -6.78
C GLU A 317 20.38 -47.70 -7.36
N GLU A 318 19.64 -48.04 -8.42
CA GLU A 318 18.70 -47.12 -9.07
C GLU A 318 17.45 -46.84 -8.21
N ILE A 319 16.98 -47.84 -7.44
CA ILE A 319 15.92 -47.68 -6.43
C ILE A 319 16.41 -46.84 -5.24
N LYS A 320 17.69 -46.98 -4.85
CA LYS A 320 18.27 -46.30 -3.68
C LYS A 320 18.53 -44.80 -3.94
N ASN A 321 18.97 -44.43 -5.15
CA ASN A 321 19.23 -43.01 -5.50
C ASN A 321 17.97 -42.11 -5.49
N GLU A 322 16.79 -42.63 -5.83
CA GLU A 322 15.51 -41.89 -5.70
C GLU A 322 15.05 -41.66 -4.25
N SER A 323 15.59 -42.42 -3.30
CA SER A 323 15.24 -42.34 -1.88
C SER A 323 16.12 -41.34 -1.10
N MET A 324 17.40 -41.20 -1.48
CA MET A 324 18.40 -40.39 -0.78
C MET A 324 18.25 -38.88 -1.05
N LEU A 325 17.86 -38.48 -2.26
CA LEU A 325 17.63 -37.07 -2.65
C LEU A 325 16.48 -36.37 -1.88
N LYS A 326 15.67 -37.10 -1.09
CA LYS A 326 14.51 -36.54 -0.37
C LYS A 326 14.69 -36.36 1.13
N TYR A 327 15.76 -36.89 1.74
CA TYR A 327 16.15 -36.50 3.10
C TYR A 327 16.60 -35.03 3.16
N LEU A 328 17.12 -34.50 2.04
CA LEU A 328 17.46 -33.08 1.88
C LEU A 328 16.25 -32.13 1.93
N PHE A 329 15.03 -32.59 1.59
CA PHE A 329 13.83 -31.76 1.71
C PHE A 329 13.28 -31.67 3.14
N ARG A 330 13.77 -32.51 4.06
CA ARG A 330 13.37 -32.49 5.48
C ARG A 330 13.96 -31.29 6.23
N SER A 331 15.07 -30.72 5.75
CA SER A 331 15.70 -29.56 6.38
C SER A 331 15.04 -28.23 6.04
N ASP A 332 14.43 -28.08 4.86
CA ASP A 332 13.88 -26.77 4.43
C ASP A 332 12.57 -26.40 5.11
N PHE A 333 11.80 -27.38 5.60
CA PHE A 333 10.51 -27.11 6.24
C PHE A 333 10.69 -26.55 7.65
N GLU A 334 11.66 -27.01 8.45
CA GLU A 334 11.88 -26.49 9.81
C GLU A 334 12.31 -25.01 9.82
N VAL A 335 13.08 -24.55 8.83
CA VAL A 335 13.59 -23.17 8.78
C VAL A 335 12.48 -22.14 8.54
N SER A 336 11.41 -22.53 7.83
CA SER A 336 10.30 -21.62 7.49
C SER A 336 9.32 -21.40 8.65
N TRP A 337 9.23 -22.33 9.60
CA TRP A 337 8.29 -22.22 10.73
C TRP A 337 8.82 -21.36 11.89
N THR A 338 10.13 -21.34 12.12
CA THR A 338 10.75 -20.43 13.10
C THR A 338 10.52 -18.95 12.76
N PHE A 339 10.33 -18.61 11.49
CA PHE A 339 10.06 -17.23 11.06
C PHE A 339 8.60 -16.78 11.27
N ILE A 340 7.64 -17.72 11.30
CA ILE A 340 6.21 -17.42 11.43
C ILE A 340 5.76 -17.34 12.90
N ILE A 341 6.49 -17.98 13.82
CA ILE A 341 6.15 -17.99 15.25
C ILE A 341 6.80 -16.81 16.01
N CYS A 342 7.81 -16.16 15.43
CA CYS A 342 8.58 -15.09 16.09
C CYS A 342 8.18 -13.64 15.72
N ASN A 343 7.07 -13.43 15.03
CA ASN A 343 6.54 -12.10 14.67
C ASN A 343 5.01 -12.11 14.74
#